data_AF-A0A4P8HUS0-F1
#
_entry.id   AF-A0A4P8HUS0-F1
#
_cell.length_a   1.000
_cell.length_b   1.000
_cell.length_c   1.000
_cell.angle_alpha   90.00
_cell.angle_beta   90.00
_cell.angle_gamma   90.00
#
_symmetry.space_group_name_H-M   'P 1'
#
loop_
_entity.id
_entity.type
_entity.pdbx_description
1 polymer ?
#
loop_
_entity_poly.entity_id
_entity_poly.type
_entity_poly.pdbx_seq_one_letter_code
_entity_poly.pdbx_strand_id
1 'polypeptide(L)'
;MTAMVTLHHVTKIYPPAPDAPAGGRAAALDGISLDVGEGEICVLMGLSGCGKSTLLRLMNGLVPSTSGQVIVGGHDLGTLSERKLQYLRRGTMAMVFQSFALFPHRSVIDNAAFGLEIAGVPKAERHRRAAEVLEQVGLAGNAKQFPHQLSGGMRQRVGLARALAVDPALLLMDEAFSALDPLTRRDMQDLLLDLQAEKRRTIVFVSHDVDEAMHLADRIALLHDGKLLQHGTPEELAASPVDEHVRRFFRGVAPALQASHALAAAAPQAAARMGALHG
;
A
#
# COMPACT_ATOMS: atom_id res chain seq x y z
N MET A 1 -5.91 18.82 -1.76
CA MET A 1 -5.23 17.66 -2.38
C MET A 1 -6.21 17.02 -3.35
N THR A 2 -5.77 16.66 -4.54
CA THR A 2 -6.55 15.83 -5.46
C THR A 2 -6.50 14.39 -4.95
N ALA A 3 -7.65 13.70 -4.91
CA ALA A 3 -7.70 12.30 -4.50
C ALA A 3 -7.34 11.39 -5.69
N MET A 4 -6.38 10.48 -5.50
CA MET A 4 -6.06 9.43 -6.46
C MET A 4 -7.08 8.29 -6.38
N VAL A 5 -7.57 7.98 -5.18
CA VAL A 5 -8.63 6.99 -4.95
C VAL A 5 -9.72 7.64 -4.11
N THR A 6 -10.97 7.50 -4.54
CA THR A 6 -12.14 7.98 -3.81
C THR A 6 -13.18 6.87 -3.75
N LEU A 7 -13.61 6.54 -2.54
CA LEU A 7 -14.66 5.58 -2.26
C LEU A 7 -15.88 6.32 -1.71
N HIS A 8 -17.05 6.13 -2.33
CA HIS A 8 -18.31 6.69 -1.86
C HIS A 8 -19.27 5.59 -1.44
N HIS A 9 -19.48 5.43 -0.14
CA HIS A 9 -20.42 4.47 0.47
C HIS A 9 -20.32 3.06 -0.11
N VAL A 10 -19.10 2.57 -0.29
CA VAL A 10 -18.82 1.29 -0.94
C VAL A 10 -19.19 0.12 -0.03
N THR A 11 -20.07 -0.74 -0.52
CA THR A 11 -20.48 -1.98 0.14
C THR A 11 -20.10 -3.16 -0.74
N LYS A 12 -19.64 -4.24 -0.11
CA LYS A 12 -19.39 -5.52 -0.77
C LYS A 12 -20.04 -6.64 0.01
N ILE A 13 -20.94 -7.36 -0.66
CA ILE A 13 -21.56 -8.57 -0.15
C ILE A 13 -21.09 -9.72 -1.04
N TYR A 14 -20.52 -10.76 -0.43
CA TYR A 14 -20.26 -12.01 -1.13
C TYR A 14 -21.48 -12.93 -0.98
N PRO A 15 -21.80 -13.74 -2.00
CA PRO A 15 -22.78 -14.80 -1.83
C PRO A 15 -22.33 -15.74 -0.70
N PRO A 16 -23.28 -16.29 0.07
CA PRO A 16 -22.94 -17.28 1.10
C PRO A 16 -22.22 -18.47 0.46
N ALA A 17 -21.30 -19.07 1.22
CA ALA A 17 -20.69 -20.33 0.81
C ALA A 17 -21.79 -21.41 0.66
N PRO A 18 -21.61 -22.42 -0.23
CA PRO A 18 -22.62 -23.44 -0.49
C PRO A 18 -23.08 -24.23 0.76
N ASP A 19 -22.23 -24.26 1.78
CA ASP A 19 -22.36 -24.96 3.05
C ASP A 19 -22.67 -24.03 4.24
N ALA A 20 -22.86 -22.72 4.00
CA ALA A 20 -23.16 -21.77 5.07
C ALA A 20 -24.59 -21.98 5.61
N PRO A 21 -24.80 -21.93 6.95
CA PRO A 21 -26.12 -22.02 7.54
C PRO A 21 -27.05 -20.92 6.98
N ALA A 22 -28.30 -21.29 6.74
CA ALA A 22 -29.32 -20.40 6.19
C ALA A 22 -29.56 -19.20 7.12
N GLY A 23 -28.94 -18.05 6.83
CA GLY A 23 -29.17 -16.81 7.60
C GLY A 23 -28.11 -15.72 7.52
N GLY A 24 -26.91 -15.95 6.99
CA GLY A 24 -25.82 -14.96 7.08
C GLY A 24 -25.35 -14.40 5.74
N ARG A 25 -26.00 -13.36 5.19
CA ARG A 25 -25.34 -12.46 4.23
C ARG A 25 -24.59 -11.37 5.01
N ALA A 26 -23.45 -11.72 5.61
CA ALA A 26 -22.59 -10.70 6.21
C ALA A 26 -21.91 -9.89 5.10
N ALA A 27 -22.07 -8.56 5.13
CA ALA A 27 -21.35 -7.69 4.24
C ALA A 27 -19.84 -7.76 4.57
N ALA A 28 -19.00 -8.04 3.58
CA ALA A 28 -17.55 -8.00 3.75
C ALA A 28 -17.03 -6.56 3.87
N LEU A 29 -17.78 -5.61 3.31
CA LEU A 29 -17.61 -4.17 3.51
C LEU A 29 -18.99 -3.53 3.58
N ASP A 30 -19.17 -2.57 4.46
CA ASP A 30 -20.44 -1.89 4.74
C ASP A 30 -20.26 -0.36 4.72
N GLY A 31 -20.62 0.25 3.59
CA GLY A 31 -20.71 1.71 3.46
C GLY A 31 -19.39 2.48 3.56
N ILE A 32 -18.26 1.90 3.15
CA ILE A 32 -16.93 2.51 3.25
C ILE A 32 -16.86 3.79 2.42
N SER A 33 -16.51 4.91 3.07
CA SER A 33 -16.13 6.16 2.40
C SER A 33 -14.71 6.52 2.80
N LEU A 34 -13.83 6.68 1.81
CA LEU A 34 -12.39 6.85 2.01
C LEU A 34 -11.82 7.60 0.81
N ASP A 35 -11.01 8.63 1.08
CA ASP A 35 -10.20 9.31 0.08
C ASP A 35 -8.73 9.02 0.34
N VAL A 36 -7.99 8.68 -0.71
CA VAL A 36 -6.52 8.57 -0.69
C VAL A 36 -5.96 9.64 -1.62
N GLY A 37 -5.21 10.57 -1.05
CA GLY A 37 -4.57 11.66 -1.75
C GLY A 37 -3.51 11.21 -2.75
N GLU A 38 -3.28 12.01 -3.79
CA GLU A 38 -2.15 11.78 -4.70
C GLU A 38 -0.80 11.89 -3.96
N GLY A 39 0.03 10.87 -4.14
CA GLY A 39 1.42 10.86 -3.66
C GLY A 39 1.59 10.62 -2.17
N GLU A 40 0.55 10.17 -1.47
CA GLU A 40 0.61 9.75 -0.07
C GLU A 40 0.70 8.22 0.07
N ILE A 41 1.20 7.77 1.21
CA ILE A 41 1.12 6.40 1.68
C ILE A 41 -0.06 6.28 2.65
N CYS A 42 -1.13 5.63 2.20
CA CYS A 42 -2.28 5.28 3.03
C CYS A 42 -2.17 3.82 3.49
N VAL A 43 -2.08 3.60 4.80
CA VAL A 43 -2.03 2.26 5.40
C VAL A 43 -3.42 1.83 5.85
N LEU A 44 -3.93 0.74 5.26
CA LEU A 44 -5.15 0.07 5.70
C LEU A 44 -4.82 -0.88 6.84
N MET A 45 -5.34 -0.59 8.03
CA MET A 45 -5.17 -1.39 9.24
C MET A 45 -6.47 -2.05 9.68
N GLY A 46 -6.35 -3.12 10.47
CA GLY A 46 -7.49 -3.83 11.04
C GLY A 46 -7.20 -5.30 11.28
N LEU A 47 -8.07 -5.99 12.01
CA LEU A 47 -7.91 -7.42 12.30
C LEU A 47 -8.01 -8.29 11.03
N SER A 48 -7.52 -9.52 11.11
CA SER A 48 -7.72 -10.49 10.02
C SER A 48 -9.21 -10.68 9.75
N GLY A 49 -9.61 -10.72 8.48
CA GLY A 49 -11.01 -10.88 8.08
C GLY A 49 -11.87 -9.61 8.07
N CYS A 50 -11.36 -8.45 8.48
CA CYS A 50 -12.17 -7.21 8.55
C CYS A 50 -12.44 -6.52 7.19
N GLY A 51 -11.98 -7.09 6.07
CA GLY A 51 -12.26 -6.59 4.73
C GLY A 51 -11.12 -5.87 4.00
N LYS A 52 -9.92 -5.71 4.58
CA LYS A 52 -8.77 -4.97 3.98
C LYS A 52 -8.41 -5.41 2.57
N SER A 53 -8.14 -6.71 2.36
CA SER A 53 -7.81 -7.22 1.02
C SER A 53 -8.99 -7.18 0.05
N THR A 54 -10.25 -7.20 0.55
CA THR A 54 -11.44 -6.95 -0.28
C THR A 54 -11.47 -5.50 -0.75
N LEU A 55 -11.20 -4.55 0.15
CA LEU A 55 -11.11 -3.13 -0.17
C LEU A 55 -10.01 -2.86 -1.20
N LEU A 56 -8.84 -3.45 -1.01
CA LEU A 56 -7.72 -3.33 -1.95
C LEU A 56 -8.07 -3.89 -3.35
N ARG A 57 -8.78 -5.03 -3.41
CA ARG A 57 -9.26 -5.62 -4.67
C ARG A 57 -10.32 -4.79 -5.36
N LEU A 58 -11.15 -4.07 -4.60
CA LEU A 58 -12.10 -3.09 -5.15
C LEU A 58 -11.37 -1.91 -5.77
N MET A 59 -10.38 -1.33 -5.09
CA MET A 59 -9.55 -0.25 -5.62
C MET A 59 -8.81 -0.65 -6.91
N ASN A 60 -8.40 -1.92 -7.05
CA ASN A 60 -7.79 -2.44 -8.28
C ASN A 60 -8.82 -2.80 -9.39
N GLY A 61 -10.12 -2.79 -9.07
CA GLY A 61 -11.17 -3.28 -9.97
C GLY A 61 -11.07 -4.77 -10.29
N LEU A 62 -10.49 -5.59 -9.39
CA LEU A 62 -10.48 -7.06 -9.51
C LEU A 62 -11.81 -7.67 -9.09
N VAL A 63 -12.52 -7.00 -8.17
CA VAL A 63 -13.83 -7.40 -7.69
C VAL A 63 -14.73 -6.16 -7.76
N PRO A 64 -15.94 -6.23 -8.32
CA PRO A 64 -16.86 -5.11 -8.34
C PRO A 64 -17.50 -4.88 -6.97
N SER A 65 -17.85 -3.62 -6.65
CA SER A 65 -18.68 -3.28 -5.50
C SER A 65 -20.09 -3.85 -5.68
N THR A 66 -20.77 -4.10 -4.56
CA THR A 66 -22.21 -4.41 -4.57
C THR A 66 -23.03 -3.13 -4.68
N SER A 67 -22.60 -2.07 -3.99
CA SER A 67 -23.15 -0.71 -4.11
C SER A 67 -22.07 0.32 -3.77
N GLY A 68 -22.36 1.59 -4.04
CA GLY A 68 -21.39 2.68 -3.91
C GLY A 68 -20.41 2.74 -5.08
N GLN A 69 -19.57 3.78 -5.08
CA GLN A 69 -18.67 4.11 -6.18
C GLN A 69 -17.21 3.97 -5.77
N VAL A 70 -16.41 3.42 -6.69
CA VAL A 70 -14.96 3.33 -6.57
C VAL A 70 -14.36 4.13 -7.71
N ILE A 71 -13.75 5.26 -7.39
CA ILE A 71 -13.16 6.17 -8.36
C ILE A 71 -11.64 6.10 -8.22
N VAL A 72 -10.93 5.87 -9.33
CA VAL A 72 -9.46 5.89 -9.35
C VAL A 72 -8.95 6.75 -10.49
N GLY A 73 -8.10 7.73 -10.20
CA GLY A 73 -7.58 8.67 -11.19
C GLY A 73 -8.69 9.37 -11.97
N GLY A 74 -9.81 9.69 -11.30
CA GLY A 74 -11.00 10.29 -11.93
C GLY A 74 -11.91 9.32 -12.69
N HIS A 75 -11.63 8.01 -12.70
CA HIS A 75 -12.46 7.02 -13.38
C HIS A 75 -13.29 6.19 -12.40
N ASP A 76 -14.63 6.23 -12.52
CA ASP A 76 -15.52 5.30 -11.79
C ASP A 76 -15.40 3.88 -12.37
N LEU A 77 -14.79 2.99 -11.61
CA LEU A 77 -14.50 1.61 -12.01
C LEU A 77 -15.77 0.81 -12.31
N GLY A 78 -16.89 1.11 -11.66
CA GLY A 78 -18.16 0.40 -11.86
C GLY A 78 -18.81 0.67 -13.22
N THR A 79 -18.42 1.76 -13.88
CA THR A 79 -18.96 2.18 -15.20
C THR A 79 -18.09 1.74 -16.37
N LEU A 80 -16.87 1.27 -16.10
CA LEU A 80 -15.92 0.88 -17.13
C LEU A 80 -16.22 -0.53 -17.66
N SER A 81 -16.08 -0.71 -18.97
CA SER A 81 -16.05 -2.06 -19.55
C SER A 81 -14.78 -2.80 -19.12
N GLU A 82 -14.81 -4.14 -19.19
CA GLU A 82 -13.65 -4.97 -18.83
C GLU A 82 -12.37 -4.55 -19.58
N ARG A 83 -12.48 -4.21 -20.86
CA ARG A 83 -11.35 -3.74 -21.67
C ARG A 83 -10.78 -2.42 -21.16
N LYS A 84 -11.63 -1.47 -20.75
CA LYS A 84 -11.20 -0.20 -20.17
C LYS A 84 -10.56 -0.40 -18.80
N LEU A 85 -11.10 -1.28 -17.95
CA LEU A 85 -10.50 -1.67 -16.68
C LEU A 85 -9.11 -2.30 -16.86
N GLN A 86 -8.96 -3.19 -17.85
CA GLN A 86 -7.67 -3.77 -18.18
C GLN A 86 -6.65 -2.71 -18.62
N TYR A 87 -7.06 -1.75 -19.44
CA TYR A 87 -6.20 -0.65 -19.87
C TYR A 87 -5.77 0.22 -18.69
N LEU A 88 -6.72 0.63 -17.84
CA LEU A 88 -6.45 1.42 -16.64
C LEU A 88 -5.44 0.70 -15.74
N ARG A 89 -5.66 -0.58 -15.44
CA ARG A 89 -4.73 -1.38 -14.63
C ARG A 89 -3.34 -1.45 -15.22
N ARG A 90 -3.22 -1.72 -16.52
CA ARG A 90 -1.90 -1.87 -17.19
C ARG A 90 -1.08 -0.59 -17.18
N GLY A 91 -1.73 0.58 -17.26
CA GLY A 91 -1.04 1.87 -17.37
C GLY A 91 -0.86 2.61 -16.06
N THR A 92 -1.71 2.37 -15.06
CA THR A 92 -1.85 3.27 -13.91
C THR A 92 -1.64 2.59 -12.56
N MET A 93 -1.82 1.26 -12.50
CA MET A 93 -1.85 0.51 -11.25
C MET A 93 -0.81 -0.59 -11.23
N ALA A 94 -0.24 -0.86 -10.07
CA ALA A 94 0.48 -2.09 -9.81
C ALA A 94 0.03 -2.69 -8.49
N MET A 95 0.02 -4.02 -8.40
CA MET A 95 -0.33 -4.74 -7.19
C MET A 95 0.82 -5.65 -6.75
N VAL A 96 1.18 -5.54 -5.47
CA VAL A 96 2.14 -6.41 -4.78
C VAL A 96 1.37 -7.28 -3.81
N PHE A 97 1.50 -8.59 -3.94
CA PHE A 97 0.86 -9.56 -3.05
C PHE A 97 1.83 -9.99 -1.94
N GLN A 98 1.29 -10.49 -0.83
CA GLN A 98 2.02 -11.07 0.30
C GLN A 98 3.12 -12.05 -0.13
N SER A 99 2.84 -12.89 -1.14
CA SER A 99 3.86 -13.67 -1.84
C SER A 99 4.16 -13.01 -3.18
N PHE A 100 5.41 -12.61 -3.38
CA PHE A 100 5.85 -12.00 -4.62
C PHE A 100 5.76 -12.94 -5.84
N ALA A 101 5.54 -14.25 -5.65
CA ALA A 101 5.24 -15.22 -6.71
C ALA A 101 6.05 -14.96 -8.01
N LEU A 102 7.38 -14.96 -7.88
CA LEU A 102 8.26 -14.81 -9.03
C LEU A 102 8.12 -16.03 -9.95
N PHE A 103 8.21 -15.81 -11.26
CA PHE A 103 8.21 -16.88 -12.23
C PHE A 103 9.57 -17.61 -12.18
N PRO A 104 9.62 -18.88 -11.74
CA PRO A 104 10.88 -19.58 -11.47
C PRO A 104 11.69 -19.86 -12.73
N HIS A 105 11.01 -19.91 -13.88
CA HIS A 105 11.58 -20.17 -15.21
C HIS A 105 11.98 -18.88 -15.96
N ARG A 106 11.86 -17.71 -15.33
CA ARG A 106 12.25 -16.42 -15.91
C ARG A 106 13.44 -15.87 -15.14
N SER A 107 14.31 -15.15 -15.84
CA SER A 107 15.40 -14.41 -15.22
C SER A 107 14.87 -13.27 -14.33
N VAL A 108 15.73 -12.66 -13.53
CA VAL A 108 15.41 -11.48 -12.71
C VAL A 108 14.92 -10.33 -13.58
N ILE A 109 15.61 -10.03 -14.68
CA ILE A 109 15.22 -8.97 -15.60
C ILE A 109 13.88 -9.26 -16.28
N ASP A 110 13.60 -10.52 -16.62
CA ASP A 110 12.33 -10.91 -17.22
C ASP A 110 11.17 -10.93 -16.22
N ASN A 111 11.45 -11.21 -14.94
CA ASN A 111 10.48 -11.04 -13.87
C ASN A 111 10.16 -9.56 -13.68
N ALA A 112 11.17 -8.70 -13.55
CA ALA A 112 10.98 -7.26 -13.38
C ALA A 112 10.26 -6.62 -14.59
N ALA A 113 10.61 -7.02 -15.81
CA ALA A 113 10.00 -6.52 -17.04
C ALA A 113 8.61 -7.10 -17.36
N PHE A 114 8.08 -8.02 -16.54
CA PHE A 114 6.86 -8.77 -16.88
C PHE A 114 5.63 -7.87 -17.10
N GLY A 115 5.41 -6.86 -16.25
CA GLY A 115 4.28 -5.94 -16.43
C GLY A 115 4.35 -5.18 -17.76
N LEU A 116 5.56 -4.76 -18.14
CA LEU A 116 5.83 -4.07 -19.41
C LEU A 116 5.67 -5.00 -20.63
N GLU A 117 6.03 -6.28 -20.50
CA GLU A 117 5.76 -7.30 -21.51
C GLU A 117 4.26 -7.43 -21.79
N ILE A 118 3.44 -7.51 -20.74
CA ILE A 118 1.98 -7.61 -20.86
C ILE A 118 1.37 -6.31 -21.42
N ALA A 119 1.99 -5.16 -21.14
CA ALA A 119 1.62 -3.88 -21.72
C ALA A 119 2.04 -3.72 -23.21
N GLY A 120 2.77 -4.68 -23.78
CA GLY A 120 3.20 -4.66 -25.18
C GLY A 120 4.45 -3.82 -25.44
N VAL A 121 5.21 -3.46 -24.42
CA VAL A 121 6.44 -2.67 -24.57
C VAL A 121 7.53 -3.52 -25.25
N PRO A 122 8.24 -2.99 -26.26
CA PRO A 122 9.31 -3.72 -26.95
C PRO A 122 10.40 -4.23 -25.99
N LYS A 123 10.98 -5.40 -26.30
CA LYS A 123 11.92 -6.10 -25.40
C LYS A 123 13.08 -5.23 -24.93
N ALA A 124 13.71 -4.49 -25.83
CA ALA A 124 14.84 -3.61 -25.49
C ALA A 124 14.42 -2.54 -24.49
N GLU A 125 13.28 -1.89 -24.72
CA GLU A 125 12.78 -0.81 -23.86
C GLU A 125 12.33 -1.32 -22.49
N ARG A 126 11.60 -2.45 -22.44
CA ARG A 126 11.18 -3.02 -21.15
C ARG A 126 12.36 -3.53 -20.32
N HIS A 127 13.41 -4.06 -20.96
CA HIS A 127 14.62 -4.48 -20.25
C HIS A 127 15.42 -3.27 -19.76
N ARG A 128 15.48 -2.17 -20.53
CA ARG A 128 16.09 -0.91 -20.07
C ARG A 128 15.40 -0.38 -18.81
N ARG A 129 14.08 -0.19 -18.85
CA ARG A 129 13.28 0.28 -17.71
C ARG A 129 13.36 -0.66 -16.49
N ALA A 130 13.31 -1.97 -16.73
CA ALA A 130 13.44 -2.95 -15.65
C ALA A 130 14.84 -2.94 -15.03
N ALA A 131 15.89 -2.69 -15.81
CA ALA A 131 17.26 -2.58 -15.29
C ALA A 131 17.44 -1.34 -14.40
N GLU A 132 16.87 -0.19 -14.80
CA GLU A 132 16.86 1.04 -14.01
C GLU A 132 16.23 0.79 -12.62
N VAL A 133 15.07 0.13 -12.57
CA VAL A 133 14.42 -0.19 -11.29
C VAL A 133 15.18 -1.26 -10.50
N LEU A 134 15.78 -2.25 -11.17
CA LEU A 134 16.63 -3.24 -10.51
C LEU A 134 17.86 -2.60 -9.85
N GLU A 135 18.42 -1.56 -10.46
CA GLU A 135 19.49 -0.77 -9.86
C GLU A 135 19.01 -0.05 -8.60
N GLN A 136 17.84 0.61 -8.64
CA GLN A 136 17.26 1.29 -7.48
C GLN A 136 17.02 0.34 -6.28
N VAL A 137 16.65 -0.92 -6.53
CA VAL A 137 16.48 -1.92 -5.46
C VAL A 137 17.78 -2.67 -5.10
N GLY A 138 18.92 -2.27 -5.67
CA GLY A 138 20.24 -2.85 -5.37
C GLY A 138 20.51 -4.23 -5.99
N LEU A 139 19.92 -4.50 -7.15
CA LEU A 139 20.02 -5.79 -7.88
C LEU A 139 20.59 -5.67 -9.30
N ALA A 140 21.30 -4.58 -9.62
CA ALA A 140 21.89 -4.36 -10.94
C ALA A 140 22.74 -5.55 -11.44
N GLY A 141 23.53 -6.16 -10.54
CA GLY A 141 24.39 -7.31 -10.85
C GLY A 141 23.66 -8.66 -11.02
N ASN A 142 22.37 -8.73 -10.70
CA ASN A 142 21.60 -9.97 -10.62
C ASN A 142 20.65 -10.18 -11.79
N ALA A 143 20.60 -9.25 -12.75
CA ALA A 143 19.63 -9.24 -13.85
C ALA A 143 19.50 -10.58 -14.62
N LYS A 144 20.62 -11.28 -14.82
CA LYS A 144 20.68 -12.57 -15.55
C LYS A 144 20.41 -13.81 -14.70
N GLN A 145 20.36 -13.66 -13.38
CA GLN A 145 20.11 -14.77 -12.47
C GLN A 145 18.64 -15.20 -12.51
N PHE A 146 18.36 -16.37 -11.97
CA PHE A 146 17.01 -16.90 -11.78
C PHE A 146 16.61 -16.85 -10.29
N PRO A 147 15.31 -16.84 -9.96
CA PRO A 147 14.84 -16.72 -8.56
C PRO A 147 15.45 -17.71 -7.57
N HIS A 148 15.76 -18.93 -8.01
CA HIS A 148 16.37 -19.96 -7.16
C HIS A 148 17.83 -19.67 -6.77
N GLN A 149 18.49 -18.72 -7.45
CA GLN A 149 19.87 -18.29 -7.18
C GLN A 149 19.93 -17.08 -6.22
N LEU A 150 18.77 -16.56 -5.80
CA LEU A 150 18.66 -15.37 -4.97
C LEU A 150 18.36 -15.71 -3.51
N SER A 151 18.76 -14.84 -2.58
CA SER A 151 18.27 -14.89 -1.20
C SER A 151 16.78 -14.54 -1.12
N GLY A 152 16.16 -14.77 0.04
CA GLY A 152 14.76 -14.41 0.30
C GLY A 152 14.47 -12.93 0.04
N GLY A 153 15.24 -12.03 0.68
CA GLY A 153 15.10 -10.58 0.50
C GLY A 153 15.38 -10.13 -0.94
N MET A 154 16.35 -10.74 -1.63
CA MET A 154 16.60 -10.43 -3.05
C MET A 154 15.39 -10.80 -3.92
N ARG A 155 14.73 -11.94 -3.70
CA ARG A 155 13.50 -12.30 -4.45
C ARG A 155 12.38 -11.28 -4.23
N GLN A 156 12.28 -10.71 -3.04
CA GLN A 156 11.25 -9.71 -2.76
C GLN A 156 11.55 -8.37 -3.42
N ARG A 157 12.81 -7.94 -3.41
CA ARG A 157 13.28 -6.77 -4.17
C ARG A 157 12.99 -6.91 -5.67
N VAL A 158 13.15 -8.11 -6.25
CA VAL A 158 12.71 -8.38 -7.64
C VAL A 158 11.20 -8.21 -7.81
N GLY A 159 10.41 -8.69 -6.85
CA GLY A 159 8.97 -8.58 -6.90
C GLY A 159 8.46 -7.14 -6.76
N LEU A 160 9.11 -6.34 -5.90
CA LEU A 160 8.89 -4.89 -5.81
C LEU A 160 9.31 -4.20 -7.11
N ALA A 161 10.49 -4.53 -7.66
CA ALA A 161 10.96 -4.00 -8.93
C ALA A 161 10.00 -4.30 -10.08
N ARG A 162 9.37 -5.49 -10.09
CA ARG A 162 8.34 -5.86 -11.09
C ARG A 162 7.12 -4.93 -11.04
N ALA A 163 6.68 -4.55 -9.83
CA ALA A 163 5.56 -3.62 -9.67
C ALA A 163 5.95 -2.18 -10.05
N LEU A 164 7.19 -1.78 -9.79
CA LEU A 164 7.68 -0.42 -10.05
C LEU A 164 8.14 -0.19 -11.49
N ALA A 165 8.55 -1.24 -12.22
CA ALA A 165 9.01 -1.13 -13.61
C ALA A 165 7.96 -0.55 -14.55
N VAL A 166 6.67 -0.78 -14.28
CA VAL A 166 5.56 -0.19 -15.05
C VAL A 166 5.33 1.29 -14.76
N ASP A 167 6.01 1.84 -13.75
CA ASP A 167 5.88 3.21 -13.25
C ASP A 167 4.43 3.60 -12.89
N PRO A 168 3.81 2.87 -11.93
CA PRO A 168 2.39 3.05 -11.62
C PRO A 168 2.15 4.37 -10.86
N ALA A 169 1.01 5.01 -11.12
CA ALA A 169 0.54 6.13 -10.31
C ALA A 169 -0.05 5.67 -8.97
N LEU A 170 -0.62 4.45 -8.94
CA LEU A 170 -1.17 3.79 -7.75
C LEU A 170 -0.52 2.43 -7.52
N LEU A 171 0.16 2.27 -6.39
CA LEU A 171 0.74 1.01 -5.94
C LEU A 171 -0.12 0.43 -4.80
N LEU A 172 -0.66 -0.76 -5.01
CA LEU A 172 -1.50 -1.48 -4.05
C LEU A 172 -0.70 -2.64 -3.45
N MET A 173 -0.51 -2.67 -2.13
CA MET A 173 0.33 -3.65 -1.45
C MET A 173 -0.51 -4.43 -0.43
N ASP A 174 -0.68 -5.73 -0.62
CA ASP A 174 -1.47 -6.62 0.27
C ASP A 174 -0.53 -7.40 1.18
N GLU A 175 -0.27 -6.89 2.39
CA GLU A 175 0.63 -7.50 3.39
C GLU A 175 2.01 -7.88 2.81
N ALA A 176 2.56 -7.05 1.94
CA ALA A 176 3.75 -7.37 1.15
C ALA A 176 5.00 -7.72 1.97
N PHE A 177 5.05 -7.28 3.24
CA PHE A 177 6.20 -7.48 4.13
C PHE A 177 5.89 -8.37 5.35
N SER A 178 4.70 -8.98 5.43
CA SER A 178 4.31 -9.76 6.62
C SER A 178 5.15 -11.02 6.80
N ALA A 179 5.53 -11.68 5.70
CA ALA A 179 6.31 -12.92 5.71
C ALA A 179 7.82 -12.73 5.98
N LEU A 180 8.26 -11.53 6.35
CA LEU A 180 9.67 -11.20 6.55
C LEU A 180 10.16 -11.35 7.98
N ASP A 181 11.46 -11.63 8.13
CA ASP A 181 12.14 -11.40 9.40
C ASP A 181 12.23 -9.88 9.69
N PRO A 182 12.36 -9.47 10.95
CA PRO A 182 12.30 -8.05 11.32
C PRO A 182 13.33 -7.16 10.64
N LEU A 183 14.56 -7.64 10.41
CA LEU A 183 15.62 -6.85 9.78
C LEU A 183 15.34 -6.64 8.30
N THR A 184 15.08 -7.73 7.56
CA THR A 184 14.74 -7.63 6.13
C THR A 184 13.45 -6.83 5.91
N ARG A 185 12.47 -6.94 6.83
CA ARG A 185 11.25 -6.11 6.79
C ARG A 185 11.61 -4.63 6.82
N ARG A 186 12.44 -4.22 7.77
CA ARG A 186 12.84 -2.81 7.92
C ARG A 186 13.58 -2.30 6.69
N ASP A 187 14.53 -3.08 6.17
CA ASP A 187 15.26 -2.74 4.94
C ASP A 187 14.31 -2.53 3.74
N MET A 188 13.28 -3.36 3.61
CA MET A 188 12.30 -3.26 2.52
C MET A 188 11.36 -2.06 2.69
N GLN A 189 11.00 -1.71 3.93
CA GLN A 189 10.22 -0.53 4.25
C GLN A 189 11.00 0.75 3.96
N ASP A 190 12.26 0.82 4.39
CA ASP A 190 13.13 1.98 4.14
C ASP A 190 13.38 2.15 2.62
N LEU A 191 13.62 1.05 1.91
CA LEU A 191 13.69 1.08 0.43
C LEU A 191 12.40 1.61 -0.21
N LEU A 192 11.22 1.24 0.30
CA LEU A 192 9.94 1.75 -0.21
C LEU A 192 9.83 3.27 0.01
N LEU A 193 10.25 3.77 1.18
CA LEU A 193 10.25 5.19 1.50
C LEU A 193 11.22 5.98 0.60
N ASP A 194 12.41 5.45 0.34
CA ASP A 194 13.39 6.08 -0.57
C ASP A 194 12.83 6.19 -1.99
N LEU A 195 12.25 5.09 -2.50
CA LEU A 195 11.61 5.06 -3.82
C LEU A 195 10.39 5.98 -3.91
N GLN A 196 9.70 6.16 -2.79
CA GLN A 196 8.57 7.06 -2.69
C GLN A 196 9.00 8.54 -2.68
N ALA A 197 10.09 8.87 -1.98
CA ALA A 197 10.63 10.22 -1.94
C ALA A 197 11.03 10.74 -3.34
N GLU A 198 11.48 9.85 -4.23
CA GLU A 198 11.90 10.20 -5.59
C GLU A 198 10.72 10.54 -6.51
N LYS A 199 9.64 9.76 -6.49
CA LYS A 199 8.57 9.81 -7.51
C LYS A 199 7.16 10.10 -6.98
N ARG A 200 6.98 10.20 -5.66
CA ARG A 200 5.72 10.52 -4.97
C ARG A 200 4.51 9.81 -5.56
N ARG A 201 4.57 8.48 -5.65
CA ARG A 201 3.46 7.65 -6.13
C ARG A 201 2.40 7.52 -5.05
N THR A 202 1.16 7.26 -5.42
CA THR A 202 0.15 6.95 -4.39
C THR A 202 0.31 5.50 -3.97
N ILE A 203 0.42 5.22 -2.67
CA ILE A 203 0.58 3.86 -2.14
C ILE A 203 -0.58 3.56 -1.21
N VAL A 204 -1.28 2.45 -1.45
CA VAL A 204 -2.22 1.87 -0.48
C VAL A 204 -1.63 0.56 0.02
N PHE A 205 -1.31 0.52 1.31
CA PHE A 205 -0.59 -0.58 1.93
C PHE A 205 -1.47 -1.25 3.00
N VAL A 206 -1.69 -2.56 2.90
CA VAL A 206 -2.42 -3.33 3.91
C VAL A 206 -1.43 -3.87 4.92
N SER A 207 -1.66 -3.55 6.19
CA SER A 207 -0.91 -4.12 7.32
C SER A 207 -1.82 -4.55 8.46
N HIS A 208 -1.31 -5.41 9.33
CA HIS A 208 -1.85 -5.69 10.65
C HIS A 208 -0.88 -5.27 11.77
N ASP A 209 0.29 -4.73 11.42
CA ASP A 209 1.33 -4.28 12.32
C ASP A 209 1.27 -2.76 12.48
N VAL A 210 1.13 -2.31 13.73
CA VAL A 210 1.03 -0.90 14.05
C VAL A 210 2.37 -0.21 13.85
N ASP A 211 3.50 -0.85 14.17
CA ASP A 211 4.82 -0.24 14.00
C ASP A 211 5.12 0.01 12.51
N GLU A 212 4.66 -0.89 11.64
CA GLU A 212 4.74 -0.70 10.19
C GLU A 212 3.87 0.47 9.71
N ALA A 213 2.63 0.57 10.22
CA ALA A 213 1.77 1.70 9.89
C ALA A 213 2.37 3.03 10.37
N MET A 214 2.93 3.05 11.57
CA MET A 214 3.56 4.24 12.14
C MET A 214 4.85 4.64 11.42
N HIS A 215 5.55 3.69 10.82
CA HIS A 215 6.77 3.94 10.06
C HIS A 215 6.50 4.40 8.62
N LEU A 216 5.48 3.83 7.97
CA LEU A 216 5.22 4.05 6.53
C LEU A 216 4.15 5.11 6.24
N ALA A 217 3.15 5.26 7.10
CA ALA A 217 1.91 5.95 6.72
C ALA A 217 2.01 7.47 6.79
N ASP A 218 1.58 8.14 5.73
CA ASP A 218 1.10 9.52 5.81
C ASP A 218 -0.31 9.55 6.45
N ARG A 219 -1.16 8.57 6.09
CA ARG A 219 -2.50 8.38 6.65
C ARG A 219 -2.79 6.93 6.95
N ILE A 220 -3.56 6.69 8.01
CA ILE A 220 -4.00 5.36 8.43
C ILE A 220 -5.52 5.31 8.33
N ALA A 221 -6.04 4.27 7.67
CA ALA A 221 -7.46 3.94 7.65
C ALA A 221 -7.68 2.65 8.46
N LEU A 222 -8.38 2.75 9.59
CA LEU A 222 -8.64 1.63 10.47
C LEU A 222 -10.00 0.99 10.16
N LEU A 223 -9.97 -0.30 9.80
CA LEU A 223 -11.14 -1.10 9.49
C LEU A 223 -11.49 -2.08 10.62
N HIS A 224 -12.77 -2.24 10.87
CA HIS A 224 -13.32 -3.23 11.80
C HIS A 224 -14.66 -3.75 11.28
N ASP A 225 -14.80 -5.07 11.18
CA ASP A 225 -16.02 -5.75 10.72
C ASP A 225 -16.64 -5.13 9.43
N GLY A 226 -15.79 -4.89 8.44
CA GLY A 226 -16.20 -4.34 7.15
C GLY A 226 -16.52 -2.84 7.17
N LYS A 227 -16.30 -2.14 8.28
CA LYS A 227 -16.54 -0.69 8.44
C LYS A 227 -15.24 0.08 8.62
N LEU A 228 -15.22 1.32 8.14
CA LEU A 228 -14.15 2.27 8.44
C LEU A 228 -14.45 2.92 9.79
N LEU A 229 -13.59 2.70 10.79
CA LEU A 229 -13.73 3.30 12.11
C LEU A 229 -13.19 4.73 12.14
N GLN A 230 -11.95 4.91 11.68
CA GLN A 230 -11.28 6.21 11.68
C GLN A 230 -10.25 6.27 10.54
N HIS A 231 -10.07 7.46 9.98
CA HIS A 231 -9.09 7.74 8.94
C HIS A 231 -8.46 9.12 9.19
N GLY A 232 -7.13 9.17 9.26
CA GLY A 232 -6.39 10.38 9.64
C GLY A 232 -4.88 10.12 9.67
N THR A 233 -4.11 11.11 10.13
CA THR A 233 -2.66 10.92 10.33
C THR A 233 -2.39 10.00 11.53
N PRO A 234 -1.23 9.35 11.58
CA PRO A 234 -0.86 8.54 12.75
C PRO A 234 -0.95 9.31 14.08
N GLU A 235 -0.57 10.59 14.08
CA GLU A 235 -0.65 11.48 15.25
C GLU A 235 -2.09 11.76 15.66
N GLU A 236 -2.98 12.06 14.70
CA GLU A 236 -4.40 12.30 14.96
C GLU A 236 -5.06 11.07 15.58
N LEU A 237 -4.79 9.88 15.05
CA LEU A 237 -5.36 8.62 15.55
C LEU A 237 -4.86 8.28 16.95
N ALA A 238 -3.58 8.53 17.24
CA ALA A 238 -3.01 8.30 18.56
C ALA A 238 -3.49 9.31 19.61
N ALA A 239 -3.63 10.58 19.22
CA ALA A 239 -4.02 11.67 20.12
C ALA A 239 -5.53 11.73 20.37
N SER A 240 -6.34 11.40 19.37
CA SER A 240 -7.81 11.52 19.40
C SER A 240 -8.49 10.28 18.80
N PRO A 241 -8.38 9.11 19.47
CA PRO A 241 -9.08 7.90 19.04
C PRO A 241 -10.59 8.08 19.19
N VAL A 242 -11.37 7.71 18.17
CA VAL A 242 -12.84 7.84 18.20
C VAL A 242 -13.54 6.90 19.17
N ASP A 243 -12.91 5.76 19.49
CA ASP A 243 -13.43 4.78 20.45
C ASP A 243 -12.31 3.97 21.13
N GLU A 244 -12.70 3.07 22.03
CA GLU A 244 -11.77 2.19 22.76
C GLU A 244 -11.09 1.14 21.86
N HIS A 245 -11.72 0.76 20.73
CA HIS A 245 -11.08 -0.14 19.77
C HIS A 245 -9.89 0.55 19.10
N VAL A 246 -10.08 1.77 18.60
CA VAL A 246 -8.99 2.58 18.03
C VAL A 246 -7.93 2.83 19.09
N ARG A 247 -8.33 3.23 20.31
CA ARG A 247 -7.38 3.44 21.42
C ARG A 247 -6.56 2.20 21.70
N ARG A 248 -7.16 1.01 21.66
CA ARG A 248 -6.47 -0.26 21.87
C ARG A 248 -5.41 -0.53 20.81
N PHE A 249 -5.67 -0.20 19.55
CA PHE A 249 -4.70 -0.37 18.48
C PHE A 249 -3.42 0.43 18.73
N PHE A 250 -3.53 1.66 19.26
CA PHE A 250 -2.37 2.55 19.45
C PHE A 250 -1.74 2.52 20.85
N ARG A 251 -2.22 1.66 21.77
CA ARG A 251 -1.78 1.63 23.18
C ARG A 251 -0.26 1.48 23.36
N GLY A 252 0.42 0.77 22.47
CA GLY A 252 1.87 0.53 22.54
C GLY A 252 2.75 1.66 21.98
N VAL A 253 2.17 2.56 21.18
CA VAL A 253 2.94 3.54 20.37
C VAL A 253 2.67 4.99 20.77
N ALA A 254 1.54 5.23 21.48
CA ALA A 254 1.18 6.56 21.98
C ALA A 254 2.26 7.24 22.84
N PRO A 255 2.99 6.56 23.75
CA PRO A 255 4.04 7.23 24.54
C PRO A 255 5.22 7.73 23.69
N ALA A 256 5.61 7.00 22.65
CA ALA A 256 6.73 7.36 21.76
C ALA A 256 6.39 8.56 20.88
N LEU A 257 5.15 8.62 20.36
CA LEU A 257 4.65 9.76 19.58
C LEU A 257 4.52 11.02 20.41
N GLN A 258 4.02 10.90 21.65
CA GLN A 258 3.93 12.04 22.57
C GLN A 258 5.31 12.60 22.92
N ALA A 259 6.33 11.74 23.11
CA ALA A 259 7.71 12.16 23.33
C ALA A 259 8.31 12.86 22.10
N SER A 260 8.09 12.31 20.89
CA SER A 260 8.54 12.91 19.64
C SER A 260 7.87 14.28 19.39
N HIS A 261 6.56 14.38 19.64
CA HIS A 261 5.81 15.63 19.51
C HIS A 261 6.26 16.68 20.54
N ALA A 262 6.55 16.28 21.79
CA ALA A 262 7.11 17.17 22.80
C ALA A 262 8.51 17.70 22.39
N LEU A 263 9.35 16.86 21.79
CA LEU A 263 10.66 17.24 21.28
C LEU A 263 10.56 18.17 20.06
N ALA A 264 9.68 17.87 19.11
CA ALA A 264 9.43 18.69 17.93
C ALA A 264 8.81 20.06 18.29
N ALA A 265 7.90 20.10 19.26
CA ALA A 265 7.31 21.34 19.78
C ALA A 265 8.29 22.16 20.63
N ALA A 266 9.33 21.53 21.20
CA ALA A 266 10.39 22.21 21.96
C ALA A 266 11.51 22.79 21.06
N ALA A 267 11.69 22.25 19.84
CA ALA A 267 12.74 22.69 18.92
C ALA A 267 12.67 24.19 18.51
N PRO A 268 11.49 24.81 18.25
CA PRO A 268 11.40 26.24 17.98
C PRO A 268 11.77 27.12 19.18
N GLN A 269 11.58 26.63 20.41
CA GLN A 269 11.83 27.41 21.64
C GLN A 269 13.31 27.40 22.06
N ALA A 270 14.04 26.33 21.74
CA ALA A 270 15.49 26.25 21.97
C ALA A 270 16.27 27.18 21.02
N ALA A 271 15.88 27.24 19.74
CA ALA A 271 16.48 28.14 18.75
C ALA A 271 16.26 29.63 19.09
N ALA A 272 15.07 29.98 19.59
CA ALA A 272 14.75 31.34 20.03
C ALA A 272 15.54 31.79 21.28
N ARG A 273 15.86 30.86 22.20
CA ARG A 273 16.67 31.17 23.40
C ARG A 273 18.16 31.31 23.10
N MET A 274 18.71 30.59 22.12
CA MET A 274 20.11 30.72 21.73
C MET A 274 20.40 32.00 20.92
N GLY A 275 19.42 32.51 20.17
CA GLY A 275 19.54 33.80 19.46
C GLY A 275 19.54 35.04 20.36
N ALA A 276 18.91 34.96 21.55
CA ALA A 276 18.80 36.07 22.49
C ALA A 276 20.02 36.26 23.42
N LEU A 277 21.00 35.35 23.37
CA LEU A 277 22.22 35.41 24.18
C LEU A 277 23.44 35.99 23.43
N HIS A 278 23.28 36.36 22.15
CA HIS A 278 24.33 36.95 21.30
C HIS A 278 23.93 38.31 20.70
N GLY A 279 22.95 39.00 21.29
CA GLY A 279 22.50 40.34 20.89
C GLY A 279 22.91 41.42 21.88
#